data_AF-A0A6B3RLX5-F1
#
_entry.id   AF-A0A6B3RLX5-F1
#
_cell.length_a   1.000
_cell.length_b   1.000
_cell.length_c   1.000
_cell.angle_alpha   90.00
_cell.angle_beta   90.00
_cell.angle_gamma   90.00
#
_symmetry.space_group_name_H-M   'P 1'
#
loop_
_entity.id
_entity.type
_entity.pdbx_description
1 polymer ?
#
loop_
_entity_poly.entity_id
_entity_poly.type
_entity_poly.pdbx_seq_one_letter_code
_entity_poly.pdbx_strand_id
1 'polypeptide(L)'
;MTFSLSLPLLLIISGFAAGLVFMTFGAVLAWRDASKRFGDNSVDVQSMLMPEIGTIIERIETRLSAQELQRCADMELLRQDLAHMRSDVEWLAGERMIEQAIQMCRDGLPTERISADLGLQPEAIRTLKLLRTH
;
A
#
# COMPACT_ATOMS: atom_id res chain seq x y z
N MET A 1 68.92 34.57 -37.03
CA MET A 1 69.30 33.15 -36.80
C MET A 1 68.30 32.26 -37.50
N THR A 2 68.60 31.85 -38.73
CA THR A 2 67.74 30.96 -39.54
C THR A 2 68.13 29.51 -39.26
N PHE A 3 67.28 28.77 -38.55
CA PHE A 3 67.47 27.33 -38.34
C PHE A 3 67.25 26.59 -39.67
N SER A 4 68.32 26.17 -40.33
CA SER A 4 68.27 25.26 -41.46
C SER A 4 67.98 23.84 -40.96
N LEU A 5 66.70 23.48 -40.87
CA LEU A 5 66.28 22.10 -40.60
C LEU A 5 66.78 21.19 -41.73
N SER A 6 67.60 20.20 -41.38
CA SER A 6 68.09 19.21 -42.35
C SER A 6 66.92 18.39 -42.92
N LEU A 7 66.89 18.23 -44.24
CA LEU A 7 65.92 17.42 -45.01
C LEU A 7 65.56 16.05 -44.37
N PRO A 8 66.48 15.25 -43.78
CA PRO A 8 66.12 14.00 -43.10
C PRO A 8 65.23 14.19 -41.86
N LEU A 9 65.37 15.30 -41.13
CA LEU A 9 64.60 15.58 -39.91
C LEU A 9 63.14 15.92 -40.24
N LEU A 10 62.89 16.57 -41.39
CA LEU A 10 61.54 16.83 -41.89
C LEU A 10 60.79 15.55 -42.29
N LEU A 11 61.48 14.56 -42.88
CA LEU A 11 60.85 13.29 -43.27
C LEU A 11 60.41 12.47 -42.05
N ILE A 12 61.22 12.45 -40.99
CA ILE A 12 60.89 11.75 -39.74
C ILE A 12 59.67 12.38 -39.06
N ILE A 13 59.63 13.71 -38.97
CA ILE A 13 58.48 14.43 -38.38
C ILE A 13 57.21 14.19 -39.19
N SER A 14 57.30 14.22 -40.53
CA SER A 14 56.16 13.95 -41.41
C SER A 14 55.61 12.52 -41.25
N GLY A 15 56.50 11.52 -41.18
CA GLY A 15 56.10 10.13 -40.93
C GLY A 15 55.44 9.94 -39.57
N PHE A 16 55.96 10.61 -38.54
CA PHE A 16 55.39 10.54 -37.19
C PHE A 16 54.01 11.23 -37.11
N ALA A 17 53.86 12.38 -37.77
CA ALA A 17 52.59 13.10 -37.87
C ALA A 17 51.53 12.27 -38.61
N ALA A 18 51.90 11.63 -39.73
CA ALA A 18 50.99 10.75 -40.47
C ALA A 18 50.55 9.53 -39.63
N GLY A 19 51.48 8.92 -38.88
CA GLY A 19 51.18 7.82 -37.97
C GLY A 19 50.20 8.21 -36.86
N LEU A 20 50.37 9.39 -36.27
CA LEU A 20 49.47 9.92 -35.24
C LEU A 20 48.06 10.17 -35.77
N VAL A 21 47.93 10.68 -37.00
CA VAL A 21 46.62 10.89 -37.64
C VAL A 21 45.94 9.56 -37.90
N PHE A 22 46.65 8.54 -38.42
CA PHE A 22 46.06 7.22 -38.63
C PHE A 22 45.67 6.53 -37.32
N MET A 23 46.45 6.70 -36.26
CA MET A 23 46.15 6.12 -34.94
C MET A 23 44.90 6.74 -34.31
N THR A 24 44.79 8.07 -34.35
CA THR A 24 43.61 8.78 -33.82
C THR A 24 42.37 8.50 -34.66
N PHE A 25 42.49 8.47 -35.99
CA PHE A 25 41.38 8.13 -36.88
C PHE A 25 40.91 6.67 -36.73
N GLY A 26 41.86 5.74 -36.58
CA GLY A 26 41.57 4.33 -36.31
C GLY A 26 40.87 4.12 -34.97
N ALA A 27 41.30 4.83 -33.91
CA ALA A 27 40.64 4.78 -32.61
C ALA A 27 39.21 5.30 -32.66
N VAL A 28 38.96 6.40 -33.38
CA VAL A 28 37.61 6.97 -33.56
C VAL A 28 36.69 6.01 -34.33
N LEU A 29 37.20 5.36 -35.38
CA LEU A 29 36.42 4.36 -36.12
C LEU A 29 36.12 3.12 -35.28
N ALA A 30 37.09 2.64 -34.49
CA ALA A 30 36.90 1.51 -33.59
C ALA A 30 35.87 1.81 -32.49
N TRP A 31 35.88 3.03 -31.93
CA TRP A 31 34.89 3.46 -30.95
C TRP A 31 33.48 3.57 -31.54
N ARG A 32 33.37 4.03 -32.79
CA ARG A 32 32.08 4.11 -33.48
C ARG A 32 31.48 2.73 -33.71
N ASP A 33 32.30 1.72 -33.99
CA ASP A 33 31.84 0.36 -34.22
C ASP A 33 31.49 -0.37 -32.90
N ALA A 34 32.27 -0.12 -31.83
CA ALA A 34 31.94 -0.60 -30.48
C ALA A 34 30.61 -0.01 -29.97
N SER A 35 30.34 1.26 -30.25
CA SER A 35 29.09 1.92 -29.85
C SER A 35 27.86 1.34 -30.56
N LYS A 36 27.99 0.88 -31.81
CA LYS A 36 26.90 0.22 -32.54
C LYS A 36 26.54 -1.14 -31.95
N ARG A 37 27.55 -1.94 -31.58
CA ARG A 37 27.36 -3.25 -30.94
C ARG A 37 26.69 -3.14 -29.56
N PHE A 38 26.99 -2.07 -28.80
CA PHE A 38 26.31 -1.80 -27.54
C PHE A 38 24.85 -1.36 -27.70
N GLY A 39 24.55 -0.58 -28.75
CA GLY A 39 23.18 -0.16 -29.07
C GLY A 39 22.28 -1.34 -29.48
N ASP A 40 22.80 -2.27 -30.28
CA ASP A 40 22.06 -3.44 -30.77
C ASP A 40 21.64 -4.38 -29.62
N ASN A 41 22.58 -4.69 -28.73
CA ASN A 41 22.31 -5.52 -27.54
C ASN A 41 21.27 -4.92 -26.58
N SER A 42 21.11 -3.59 -26.54
CA SER A 42 20.14 -2.94 -25.66
C SER A 42 18.69 -3.09 -26.15
N VAL A 43 18.49 -3.17 -27.47
CA VAL A 43 17.18 -3.38 -28.10
C VAL A 43 16.71 -4.83 -27.94
N ASP A 44 17.65 -5.79 -28.01
CA ASP A 44 17.37 -7.21 -27.78
C ASP A 44 17.00 -7.50 -26.31
N VAL A 45 17.69 -6.91 -25.34
CA VAL A 45 17.34 -7.07 -23.92
C VAL A 45 15.99 -6.43 -23.59
N GLN A 46 15.68 -5.27 -24.17
CA GLN A 46 14.41 -4.58 -23.95
C GLN A 46 13.21 -5.31 -24.58
N SER A 47 13.39 -5.89 -25.77
CA SER A 47 12.34 -6.68 -26.44
C SER A 47 12.07 -8.02 -25.77
N MET A 48 13.08 -8.62 -25.12
CA MET A 48 12.96 -9.89 -24.41
C MET A 48 12.34 -9.73 -23.00
N LEU A 49 12.57 -8.60 -22.31
CA LEU A 49 12.04 -8.32 -20.97
C LEU A 49 10.61 -7.75 -20.95
N MET A 50 10.18 -7.02 -21.99
CA MET A 50 8.81 -6.47 -22.09
C MET A 50 7.69 -7.52 -21.93
N PRO A 51 7.72 -8.72 -22.57
CA PRO A 51 6.67 -9.71 -22.40
C PRO A 51 6.66 -10.34 -21.00
N GLU A 52 7.83 -10.59 -20.39
CA GLU A 52 7.91 -11.13 -19.02
C GLU A 52 7.33 -10.13 -18.01
N ILE A 53 7.66 -8.84 -18.14
CA ILE A 53 7.11 -7.77 -17.31
C ILE A 53 5.58 -7.69 -17.46
N GLY A 54 5.05 -7.83 -18.68
CA GLY A 54 3.60 -7.85 -18.92
C GLY A 54 2.89 -8.98 -18.17
N THR A 55 3.44 -10.20 -18.21
CA THR A 55 2.86 -11.36 -17.48
C THR A 55 2.93 -11.20 -15.96
N ILE A 56 3.98 -10.56 -15.44
CA ILE A 56 4.12 -10.29 -14.01
C ILE A 56 3.09 -9.24 -13.57
N ILE A 57 2.87 -8.19 -14.36
CA ILE A 57 1.87 -7.15 -14.08
C ILE A 57 0.46 -7.77 -14.04
N GLU A 58 0.11 -8.58 -15.04
CA GLU A 58 -1.19 -9.28 -15.09
C GLU A 58 -1.38 -10.22 -13.88
N ARG A 59 -0.31 -10.92 -13.47
CA ARG A 59 -0.34 -11.78 -12.27
C ARG A 59 -0.48 -10.98 -10.97
N ILE A 60 0.08 -9.78 -10.90
CA ILE A 60 -0.06 -8.88 -9.76
C ILE A 60 -1.48 -8.32 -9.72
N GLU A 61 -2.02 -7.87 -10.85
CA GLU A 61 -3.37 -7.31 -10.97
C GLU A 61 -4.46 -8.33 -10.61
N THR A 62 -4.31 -9.57 -11.08
CA THR A 62 -5.22 -10.68 -10.71
C THR A 62 -5.15 -11.03 -9.22
N ARG A 63 -3.95 -11.00 -8.62
CA ARG A 63 -3.80 -11.22 -7.17
C ARG A 63 -4.33 -10.06 -6.34
N LEU A 64 -4.14 -8.83 -6.81
CA LEU A 64 -4.59 -7.63 -6.12
C LEU A 64 -6.12 -7.57 -6.12
N SER A 65 -6.75 -7.78 -7.28
CA SER A 65 -8.23 -7.83 -7.39
C SER A 65 -8.84 -8.94 -6.55
N ALA A 66 -8.24 -10.14 -6.54
CA ALA A 66 -8.67 -11.23 -5.66
C ALA A 66 -8.54 -10.87 -4.17
N GLN A 67 -7.45 -10.20 -3.79
CA GLN A 67 -7.22 -9.76 -2.41
C GLN A 67 -8.19 -8.65 -1.99
N GLU A 68 -8.53 -7.73 -2.88
CA GLU A 68 -9.52 -6.68 -2.63
C GLU A 68 -10.91 -7.29 -2.41
N LEU A 69 -11.30 -8.26 -3.25
CA LEU A 69 -12.57 -8.97 -3.08
C LEU A 69 -12.63 -9.71 -1.73
N GLN A 70 -11.53 -10.38 -1.36
CA GLN A 70 -11.43 -11.07 -0.08
C GLN A 70 -11.48 -10.09 1.10
N ARG A 71 -10.77 -8.96 1.02
CA ARG A 71 -10.85 -7.90 2.05
C ARG A 71 -12.25 -7.34 2.20
N CYS A 72 -12.96 -7.12 1.10
CA CYS A 72 -14.35 -6.66 1.15
C CYS A 72 -15.25 -7.69 1.84
N ALA A 73 -15.08 -8.99 1.54
CA ALA A 73 -15.82 -10.06 2.19
C ALA A 73 -15.49 -10.16 3.69
N ASP A 74 -14.21 -10.09 4.06
CA ASP A 74 -13.77 -10.12 5.45
C ASP A 74 -14.31 -8.91 6.25
N MET A 75 -14.31 -7.72 5.64
CA MET A 75 -14.89 -6.52 6.27
C MET A 75 -16.39 -6.63 6.48
N GLU A 76 -17.12 -7.25 5.55
CA GLU A 76 -18.56 -7.48 5.70
C GLU A 76 -18.84 -8.49 6.82
N LEU A 77 -18.06 -9.57 6.91
CA LEU A 77 -18.17 -10.54 8.02
C LEU A 77 -17.91 -9.86 9.38
N LEU A 78 -16.83 -9.07 9.48
CA LEU A 78 -16.54 -8.32 10.71
C LEU A 78 -17.66 -7.35 11.09
N ARG A 79 -18.29 -6.70 10.10
CA ARG A 79 -19.41 -5.80 10.35
C ARG A 79 -20.63 -6.55 10.90
N GLN A 80 -20.90 -7.75 10.39
CA GLN A 80 -21.98 -8.60 10.90
C GLN A 80 -21.69 -9.07 12.32
N ASP A 81 -20.47 -9.53 12.59
CA ASP A 81 -20.05 -9.95 13.94
C ASP A 81 -20.18 -8.79 14.95
N LEU A 82 -19.74 -7.59 14.57
CA LEU A 82 -19.89 -6.40 15.42
C LEU A 82 -21.36 -6.03 15.66
N ALA A 83 -22.23 -6.22 14.68
CA ALA A 83 -23.67 -5.98 14.86
C ALA A 83 -24.29 -6.97 15.85
N HIS A 84 -23.90 -8.25 15.78
CA HIS A 84 -24.32 -9.27 16.73
C HIS A 84 -23.81 -8.98 18.14
N MET A 85 -22.51 -8.72 18.30
CA MET A 85 -21.93 -8.35 19.60
C MET A 85 -22.59 -7.11 20.19
N ARG A 86 -22.89 -6.11 19.37
CA ARG A 86 -23.61 -4.92 19.82
C ARG A 86 -25.01 -5.27 20.33
N SER A 87 -25.75 -6.10 19.61
CA SER A 87 -27.06 -6.58 20.04
C SER A 87 -26.98 -7.33 21.37
N ASP A 88 -25.98 -8.19 21.54
CA ASP A 88 -25.77 -8.94 22.80
C ASP A 88 -25.47 -7.99 23.96
N VAL A 89 -24.65 -6.96 23.74
CA VAL A 89 -24.35 -5.94 24.75
C VAL A 89 -25.58 -5.09 25.08
N GLU A 90 -26.35 -4.67 24.07
CA GLU A 90 -27.60 -3.93 24.28
C GLU A 90 -28.61 -4.76 25.08
N TRP A 91 -28.68 -6.07 24.82
CA TRP A 91 -29.51 -7.00 25.59
C TRP A 91 -29.03 -7.13 27.05
N LEU A 92 -27.74 -7.36 27.28
CA LEU A 92 -27.17 -7.45 28.62
C LEU A 92 -27.33 -6.14 29.41
N ALA A 93 -27.15 -5.00 28.76
CA ALA A 93 -27.39 -3.70 29.36
C ALA A 93 -28.86 -3.53 29.76
N GLY A 94 -29.79 -3.97 28.91
CA GLY A 94 -31.23 -4.02 29.20
C GLY A 94 -31.55 -4.89 30.41
N GLU A 95 -31.01 -6.10 30.47
CA GLU A 95 -31.21 -7.03 31.58
C GLU A 95 -30.66 -6.45 32.89
N ARG A 96 -29.42 -5.92 32.87
CA ARG A 96 -28.79 -5.30 34.03
C ARG A 96 -29.57 -4.09 34.55
N MET A 97 -30.11 -3.27 33.64
CA MET A 97 -30.90 -2.08 33.96
C MET A 97 -32.23 -2.47 34.62
N ILE A 98 -32.89 -3.52 34.12
CA ILE A 98 -34.12 -4.05 34.73
C ILE A 98 -33.83 -4.57 36.13
N GLU A 99 -32.76 -5.36 36.32
CA GLU A 99 -32.40 -5.88 37.63
C GLU A 99 -32.10 -4.75 38.63
N GLN A 100 -31.39 -3.71 38.18
CA GLN A 100 -31.12 -2.54 39.00
C GLN A 100 -32.41 -1.77 39.34
N ALA A 101 -33.33 -1.62 38.37
CA ALA A 101 -34.62 -0.98 38.61
C ALA A 101 -35.45 -1.76 39.63
N ILE A 102 -35.48 -3.10 39.55
CA ILE A 102 -36.15 -3.97 40.51
C ILE A 102 -35.54 -3.79 41.90
N GLN A 103 -34.21 -3.79 42.02
CA GLN A 103 -33.54 -3.59 43.30
C GLN A 103 -33.88 -2.23 43.90
N MET A 104 -33.84 -1.15 43.12
CA MET A 104 -34.23 0.19 43.59
C MET A 104 -35.71 0.26 43.99
N CYS A 105 -36.58 -0.51 43.33
CA CYS A 105 -37.98 -0.63 43.72
C CYS A 105 -38.16 -1.41 45.04
N ARG A 106 -37.35 -2.45 45.27
CA ARG A 106 -37.30 -3.20 46.55
C ARG A 106 -36.80 -2.32 47.69
N ASP A 107 -35.80 -1.50 47.42
CA ASP A 107 -35.23 -0.53 48.38
C ASP A 107 -36.20 0.65 48.67
N GLY A 108 -37.34 0.71 47.99
CA GLY A 108 -38.41 1.67 48.27
C GLY A 108 -38.19 3.06 47.67
N LEU A 109 -37.27 3.21 46.70
CA LEU A 109 -37.00 4.51 46.09
C LEU A 109 -38.23 5.08 45.34
N PRO A 110 -38.41 6.42 45.33
CA PRO A 110 -39.48 7.07 44.58
C PRO A 110 -39.27 6.88 43.07
N THR A 111 -40.38 6.80 42.34
CA THR A 111 -40.39 6.46 40.90
C THR A 111 -39.60 7.49 40.08
N GLU A 112 -39.71 8.75 40.45
CA GLU A 112 -39.07 9.89 39.80
C GLU A 112 -37.54 9.78 39.89
N ARG A 113 -37.03 9.30 41.03
CA ARG A 113 -35.59 9.09 41.23
C ARG A 113 -35.07 7.91 40.42
N ILE A 114 -35.80 6.80 40.39
CA ILE A 114 -35.44 5.64 39.56
C ILE A 114 -35.47 6.02 38.06
N SER A 115 -36.45 6.83 37.62
CA SER A 115 -36.51 7.30 36.23
C SER A 115 -35.35 8.21 35.87
N ALA A 116 -34.92 9.07 36.79
CA ALA A 116 -33.79 9.96 36.56
C ALA A 116 -32.47 9.18 36.50
N ASP A 117 -32.30 8.18 37.36
CA ASP A 117 -31.06 7.41 37.48
C ASP A 117 -30.87 6.39 36.33
N LEU A 118 -31.95 5.76 35.87
CA LEU A 118 -31.91 4.70 34.84
C LEU A 118 -32.43 5.14 33.47
N GLY A 119 -32.98 6.35 33.35
CA GLY A 119 -33.58 6.84 32.09
C GLY A 119 -34.86 6.10 31.66
N LEU A 120 -35.47 5.33 32.57
CA LEU A 120 -36.68 4.56 32.30
C LEU A 120 -37.93 5.44 32.39
N GLN A 121 -38.94 5.13 31.57
CA GLN A 121 -40.24 5.80 31.64
C GLN A 121 -40.90 5.55 33.02
N PRO A 122 -41.54 6.56 33.64
CA PRO A 122 -42.17 6.41 34.95
C PRO A 122 -43.19 5.28 35.02
N GLU A 123 -43.91 5.03 33.92
CA GLU A 123 -44.89 3.96 33.83
C GLU A 123 -44.26 2.56 33.87
N ALA A 124 -43.09 2.39 33.22
CA ALA A 124 -42.35 1.12 33.28
C ALA A 124 -41.92 0.79 34.72
N ILE A 125 -41.48 1.81 35.47
CA ILE A 125 -41.08 1.65 36.86
C ILE A 125 -42.29 1.34 37.75
N ARG A 126 -43.46 1.92 37.50
CA ARG A 126 -44.70 1.54 38.21
C ARG A 126 -45.02 0.06 38.01
N THR A 127 -44.90 -0.44 36.78
CA THR A 127 -45.07 -1.86 36.49
C THR A 127 -44.06 -2.74 37.25
N LEU A 128 -42.79 -2.34 37.28
CA LEU A 128 -41.76 -3.04 38.07
C LEU A 128 -42.06 -3.01 39.59
N LYS A 129 -42.63 -1.92 40.11
CA LYS A 129 -43.10 -1.85 41.51
C LYS A 129 -44.29 -2.75 41.79
N LEU A 130 -45.17 -2.98 40.83
CA LEU A 130 -46.29 -3.94 40.99
C LEU A 130 -45.76 -5.38 41.05
N LEU A 131 -44.72 -5.70 40.27
CA LEU A 131 -44.05 -7.00 40.30
C LEU A 131 -43.33 -7.29 41.63
N ARG A 132 -42.99 -6.27 42.43
CA ARG A 132 -42.41 -6.39 43.79
C ARG A 132 -43.32 -7.18 44.75
N THR A 133 -44.62 -7.22 44.50
CA THR A 133 -45.60 -7.83 45.41
C THR A 133 -45.66 -9.37 45.32
N HIS A 134 -44.95 -9.96 44.36
CA HIS A 134 -44.80 -11.40 44.15
C HIS A 134 -43.37 -11.85 44.40
#